data_AF-A0A1Y2BRS3-F1
#
_entry.id   AF-A0A1Y2BRS3-F1
#
_cell.length_a   1.000
_cell.length_b   1.000
_cell.length_c   1.000
_cell.angle_alpha   90.00
_cell.angle_beta   90.00
_cell.angle_gamma   90.00
#
_symmetry.space_group_name_H-M   'P 1'
#
loop_
_entity.id
_entity.type
_entity.pdbx_description
1 polymer ?
#
loop_
_entity_poly.entity_id
_entity_poly.type
_entity_poly.pdbx_seq_one_letter_code
_entity_poly.pdbx_strand_id
1 'polypeptide(L)'
;MENDKEIEYVPNKRKILFGTDFSNCTAKALEYAFEHILRNEDKLIMMAIGKRSWANTSEYFSLSGISPISVNNVFQGTKWQNQESSLKQEEINTKEKALENMEELVRVALKKCSCPKTIDCVFEYAWGDPGEILCEMAAKKNVDMLILGANGKTYMQGLILGSVSNYCLSHCNVPVIVIRQPQ
;
A
#
# COMPACT_ATOMS: atom_id res chain seq x y z
N MET A 1 9.52 52.32 -10.32
CA MET A 1 8.85 51.69 -9.16
C MET A 1 8.20 50.44 -9.72
N GLU A 2 8.68 49.29 -9.26
CA GLU A 2 8.50 47.96 -9.83
C GLU A 2 7.04 47.53 -9.97
N ASN A 3 6.74 46.87 -11.09
CA ASN A 3 5.56 46.04 -11.27
C ASN A 3 5.71 44.80 -10.38
N ASP A 4 4.98 44.75 -9.28
CA ASP A 4 4.70 43.50 -8.56
C ASP A 4 3.91 42.58 -9.50
N LYS A 5 4.63 41.69 -10.19
CA LYS A 5 4.02 40.52 -10.83
C LYS A 5 3.55 39.63 -9.71
N GLU A 6 2.23 39.62 -9.50
CA GLU A 6 1.53 38.61 -8.71
C GLU A 6 1.98 37.23 -9.21
N ILE A 7 2.83 36.55 -8.43
CA ILE A 7 3.29 35.21 -8.75
C ILE A 7 2.07 34.32 -8.52
N GLU A 8 1.40 33.93 -9.59
CA GLU A 8 0.34 32.93 -9.57
C GLU A 8 0.92 31.65 -8.94
N TYR A 9 0.56 31.38 -7.68
CA TYR A 9 0.93 30.15 -7.00
C TYR A 9 0.18 29.01 -7.68
N VAL A 10 0.86 28.33 -8.60
CA VAL A 10 0.38 27.05 -9.15
C VAL A 10 0.76 25.98 -8.12
N PRO A 11 -0.21 25.41 -7.36
CA PRO A 11 0.12 24.38 -6.39
C PRO A 11 0.77 23.22 -7.14
N ASN A 12 1.93 22.76 -6.68
CA ASN A 12 2.55 21.58 -7.25
C ASN A 12 1.56 20.41 -7.18
N LYS A 13 1.51 19.59 -8.23
CA LYS A 13 0.58 18.47 -8.36
C LYS A 13 0.72 17.54 -7.16
N ARG A 14 -0.30 17.46 -6.29
CA ARG A 14 -0.20 16.66 -5.07
C ARG A 14 -0.09 15.18 -5.41
N LYS A 15 0.81 14.46 -4.75
CA LYS A 15 0.96 13.02 -4.83
C LYS A 15 0.38 12.37 -3.59
N ILE A 16 -0.63 11.53 -3.78
CA ILE A 16 -1.38 10.88 -2.72
C ILE A 16 -1.09 9.39 -2.79
N LEU A 17 -0.48 8.82 -1.76
CA LEU A 17 -0.32 7.37 -1.64
C LEU A 17 -1.57 6.79 -0.96
N PHE A 18 -2.17 5.75 -1.53
CA PHE A 18 -3.30 5.05 -0.94
C PHE A 18 -2.96 3.56 -0.81
N GLY A 19 -2.87 3.07 0.43
CA GLY A 19 -2.59 1.67 0.71
C GLY A 19 -3.86 0.82 0.71
N THR A 20 -3.82 -0.36 0.09
CA THR A 20 -4.96 -1.28 0.03
C THR A 20 -4.63 -2.74 0.29
N ASP A 21 -5.52 -3.39 1.03
CA ASP A 21 -5.58 -4.84 1.23
C ASP A 21 -6.82 -5.47 0.55
N PHE A 22 -7.49 -4.71 -0.31
CA PHE A 22 -8.72 -5.08 -1.03
C PHE A 22 -9.92 -5.41 -0.12
N SER A 23 -9.88 -5.01 1.15
CA SER A 23 -11.02 -5.17 2.04
C SER A 23 -12.14 -4.17 1.73
N ASN A 24 -13.36 -4.47 2.20
CA ASN A 24 -14.51 -3.57 2.07
C ASN A 24 -14.27 -2.25 2.84
N CYS A 25 -13.56 -2.29 3.98
CA CYS A 25 -13.15 -1.07 4.69
C CYS A 25 -12.31 -0.16 3.80
N THR A 26 -11.31 -0.71 3.14
CA THR A 26 -10.48 0.03 2.18
C THR A 26 -11.28 0.55 0.99
N ALA A 27 -12.21 -0.23 0.44
CA ALA A 27 -13.04 0.21 -0.68
C ALA A 27 -13.87 1.48 -0.33
N LYS A 28 -14.56 1.48 0.82
CA LYS A 28 -15.30 2.68 1.25
C LYS A 28 -14.38 3.83 1.67
N ALA A 29 -13.19 3.54 2.19
CA ALA A 29 -12.19 4.57 2.46
C ALA A 29 -11.73 5.26 1.18
N LEU A 30 -11.58 4.50 0.09
CA LEU A 30 -11.27 5.07 -1.23
C LEU A 30 -12.43 5.93 -1.74
N GLU A 31 -13.68 5.45 -1.65
CA GLU A 31 -14.88 6.24 -1.99
C GLU A 31 -14.93 7.57 -1.23
N TYR A 32 -14.68 7.54 0.08
CA TYR A 32 -14.61 8.74 0.91
C TYR A 32 -13.46 9.68 0.49
N ALA A 33 -12.29 9.12 0.20
CA ALA A 33 -11.15 9.90 -0.26
C ALA A 33 -11.47 10.61 -1.59
N PHE A 34 -12.09 9.89 -2.54
CA PHE A 34 -12.57 10.48 -3.78
C PHE A 34 -13.56 11.60 -3.53
N GLU A 35 -14.52 11.42 -2.62
CA GLU A 35 -15.55 12.44 -2.37
C GLU A 35 -14.99 13.70 -1.69
N HIS A 36 -14.12 13.54 -0.67
CA HIS A 36 -13.81 14.61 0.28
C HIS A 36 -12.34 15.07 0.30
N ILE A 37 -11.39 14.29 -0.22
CA ILE A 37 -9.95 14.54 -0.03
C ILE A 37 -9.24 14.81 -1.35
N LEU A 38 -9.50 13.95 -2.34
CA LEU A 38 -8.89 14.02 -3.65
C LEU A 38 -9.45 15.21 -4.44
N ARG A 39 -8.57 15.88 -5.17
CA ARG A 39 -8.86 17.05 -6.01
C ARG A 39 -8.55 16.73 -7.45
N ASN A 40 -9.09 17.55 -8.35
CA ASN A 40 -8.67 17.51 -9.75
C ASN A 40 -7.16 17.67 -9.83
N GLU A 41 -6.58 16.94 -10.77
CA GLU A 41 -5.14 16.89 -11.02
C GLU A 41 -4.31 16.26 -9.90
N ASP A 42 -4.88 15.72 -8.82
CA ASP A 42 -4.07 14.90 -7.92
C ASP A 42 -3.44 13.72 -8.67
N LYS A 43 -2.25 13.32 -8.26
CA LYS A 43 -1.64 12.04 -8.63
C LYS A 43 -1.90 11.02 -7.53
N LEU A 44 -2.80 10.08 -7.78
CA LEU A 44 -3.10 8.98 -6.88
C LEU A 44 -2.18 7.79 -7.18
N ILE A 45 -1.42 7.35 -6.18
CA ILE A 45 -0.59 6.14 -6.24
C ILE A 45 -1.31 5.09 -5.38
N MET A 46 -1.96 4.13 -6.02
CA MET A 46 -2.57 2.99 -5.35
C MET A 46 -1.50 1.92 -5.10
N MET A 47 -1.39 1.43 -3.87
CA MET A 47 -0.39 0.44 -3.48
C MET A 47 -1.01 -0.75 -2.77
N ALA A 48 -0.79 -1.93 -3.33
CA ALA A 48 -1.09 -3.21 -2.69
C ALA A 48 0.22 -3.94 -2.33
N ILE A 49 0.22 -4.65 -1.20
CA ILE A 49 1.43 -5.30 -0.68
C ILE A 49 1.13 -6.76 -0.38
N GLY A 50 1.82 -7.65 -1.09
CA GLY A 50 1.78 -9.08 -0.82
C GLY A 50 2.69 -9.45 0.33
N LYS A 51 2.26 -10.41 1.15
CA LYS A 51 3.15 -11.09 2.09
C LYS A 51 3.95 -12.13 1.32
N ARG A 52 5.26 -12.01 1.28
CA ARG A 52 6.11 -13.10 0.81
C ARG A 52 6.01 -14.22 1.85
N SER A 53 5.38 -15.33 1.49
CA SER A 53 5.42 -16.54 2.32
C SER A 53 6.86 -17.03 2.28
N TRP A 54 7.64 -16.77 3.33
CA TRP A 54 8.96 -17.37 3.47
C TRP A 54 8.72 -18.87 3.73
N ALA A 55 8.70 -19.68 2.68
CA ALA A 55 8.55 -21.11 2.86
C ALA A 55 9.80 -21.77 3.47
N ASN A 56 10.94 -21.07 3.53
CA ASN A 56 12.20 -21.61 4.03
C ASN A 56 12.92 -20.66 5.00
N THR A 57 12.97 -21.05 6.27
CA THR A 57 13.76 -20.39 7.33
C THR A 57 15.24 -20.22 6.96
N SER A 58 15.76 -21.10 6.09
CA SER A 58 17.13 -21.06 5.56
C SER A 58 17.44 -19.77 4.77
N GLU A 59 16.48 -19.27 3.99
CA GLU A 59 16.65 -18.05 3.17
C GLU A 59 16.59 -16.77 4.03
N TYR A 60 15.83 -16.81 5.13
CA TYR A 60 15.82 -15.74 6.12
C TYR A 60 17.17 -15.61 6.83
N PHE A 61 17.77 -16.74 7.22
CA PHE A 61 19.07 -16.77 7.87
C PHE A 61 20.21 -16.33 6.93
N SER A 62 20.16 -16.70 5.65
CA SER A 62 21.16 -16.25 4.67
C SER A 62 21.10 -14.75 4.40
N LEU A 63 19.90 -14.15 4.37
CA LEU A 63 19.72 -12.72 4.15
C LEU A 63 19.93 -11.87 5.42
N SER A 64 19.60 -12.40 6.61
CA SER A 64 19.76 -11.68 7.88
C SER A 64 21.17 -11.80 8.48
N GLY A 65 22.03 -12.66 7.95
CA GLY A 65 23.37 -12.92 8.49
C GLY A 65 23.36 -13.64 9.85
N ILE A 66 22.20 -14.12 10.29
CA ILE A 66 22.02 -14.87 11.53
C ILE A 66 22.21 -16.35 11.20
N SER A 67 23.25 -17.00 11.71
CA SER A 67 23.41 -18.45 11.56
C SER A 67 22.61 -19.18 12.65
N PRO A 68 21.73 -20.15 12.33
CA PRO A 68 21.07 -20.92 13.35
C PRO A 68 22.07 -21.89 13.97
N ILE A 69 22.27 -21.77 15.27
CA ILE A 69 23.04 -22.72 16.08
C ILE A 69 22.33 -24.09 16.01
N SER A 70 22.95 -25.00 15.24
CA SER A 70 22.81 -26.47 15.16
C SER A 70 21.43 -27.09 14.91
N VAL A 71 21.11 -27.34 13.64
CA VAL A 71 20.19 -28.39 13.17
C VAL A 71 20.98 -29.45 12.39
N ASN A 72 21.99 -30.03 13.05
CA ASN A 72 22.99 -30.89 12.41
C ASN A 72 22.51 -32.27 11.91
N ASN A 73 21.23 -32.67 12.03
CA ASN A 73 20.84 -34.08 11.79
C ASN A 73 19.67 -34.36 10.84
N VAL A 74 19.15 -33.40 10.05
CA VAL A 74 17.96 -33.68 9.20
C VAL A 74 18.20 -33.57 7.69
N PHE A 75 19.21 -32.83 7.22
CA PHE A 75 19.40 -32.60 5.77
C PHE A 75 20.55 -33.42 5.16
N GLN A 76 20.59 -34.72 5.43
CA GLN A 76 21.19 -35.64 4.47
C GLN A 76 20.08 -36.26 3.64
N GLY A 77 19.90 -35.71 2.43
CA GLY A 77 19.19 -36.41 1.37
C GLY A 77 17.79 -35.89 1.06
N THR A 78 17.68 -34.70 0.48
CA THR A 78 16.76 -34.52 -0.66
C THR A 78 17.28 -33.43 -1.59
N LYS A 79 17.22 -33.79 -2.87
CA LYS A 79 17.57 -33.04 -4.06
C LYS A 79 16.64 -31.82 -4.17
N TRP A 80 17.18 -30.61 -4.08
CA TRP A 80 16.43 -29.36 -4.36
C TRP A 80 16.99 -28.71 -5.62
N GLN A 81 16.62 -29.25 -6.77
CA GLN A 81 16.72 -28.55 -8.05
C GLN A 81 15.38 -28.76 -8.74
N ASN A 82 14.70 -27.66 -9.08
CA ASN A 82 13.40 -27.55 -9.78
C ASN A 82 12.17 -27.21 -8.91
N GLN A 83 12.23 -26.16 -8.08
CA GLN A 83 11.03 -25.47 -7.57
C GLN A 83 11.00 -23.95 -7.79
N GLU A 84 12.02 -23.38 -8.45
CA GLU A 84 12.18 -21.94 -8.62
C GLU A 84 11.31 -21.33 -9.75
N SER A 85 10.84 -22.15 -10.69
CA SER A 85 10.12 -21.68 -11.88
C SER A 85 8.62 -21.48 -11.66
N SER A 86 7.97 -22.29 -10.82
CA SER A 86 6.53 -22.19 -10.57
C SER A 86 6.16 -21.04 -9.61
N LEU A 87 7.02 -20.76 -8.62
CA LEU A 87 6.81 -19.67 -7.64
C LEU A 87 6.77 -18.30 -8.33
N LYS A 88 7.58 -18.09 -9.38
CA LYS A 88 7.58 -16.83 -10.15
C LYS A 88 6.25 -16.60 -10.87
N GLN A 89 5.61 -17.63 -11.40
CA GLN A 89 4.36 -17.47 -12.14
C GLN A 89 3.18 -17.16 -11.21
N GLU A 90 3.11 -17.77 -10.04
CA GLU A 90 2.07 -17.48 -9.04
C GLU A 90 2.22 -16.05 -8.49
N GLU A 91 3.45 -15.60 -8.25
CA GLU A 91 3.74 -14.22 -7.85
C GLU A 91 3.35 -13.20 -8.93
N ILE A 92 3.64 -13.50 -10.21
CA ILE A 92 3.23 -12.68 -11.36
C ILE A 92 1.70 -12.60 -11.43
N ASN A 93 1.01 -13.73 -11.40
CA ASN A 93 -0.46 -13.78 -11.48
C ASN A 93 -1.11 -13.05 -10.30
N THR A 94 -0.54 -13.16 -9.10
CA THR A 94 -1.01 -12.45 -7.90
C THR A 94 -0.86 -10.94 -8.07
N LYS A 95 0.29 -10.49 -8.58
CA LYS A 95 0.54 -9.08 -8.87
C LYS A 95 -0.42 -8.54 -9.93
N GLU A 96 -0.58 -9.24 -11.05
CA GLU A 96 -1.49 -8.84 -12.13
C GLU A 96 -2.92 -8.69 -11.63
N LYS A 97 -3.43 -9.69 -10.91
CA LYS A 97 -4.75 -9.63 -10.29
C LYS A 97 -4.89 -8.47 -9.29
N ALA A 98 -3.83 -8.15 -8.54
CA ALA A 98 -3.84 -7.02 -7.62
C ALA A 98 -3.94 -5.68 -8.37
N LEU A 99 -3.26 -5.53 -9.52
CA LEU A 99 -3.35 -4.33 -10.35
C LEU A 99 -4.77 -4.16 -10.92
N GLU A 100 -5.37 -5.23 -11.45
CA GLU A 100 -6.76 -5.23 -11.94
C GLU A 100 -7.76 -4.86 -10.84
N ASN A 101 -7.60 -5.42 -9.64
CA ASN A 101 -8.46 -5.10 -8.50
C ASN A 101 -8.34 -3.63 -8.08
N MET A 102 -7.14 -3.02 -8.13
CA MET A 102 -6.99 -1.59 -7.81
C MET A 102 -7.66 -0.71 -8.86
N GLU A 103 -7.53 -1.06 -10.14
CA GLU A 103 -8.21 -0.35 -11.23
C GLU A 103 -9.73 -0.38 -11.05
N GLU A 104 -10.29 -1.56 -10.74
CA GLU A 104 -11.71 -1.71 -10.48
C GLU A 104 -12.18 -0.89 -9.26
N LEU A 105 -11.41 -0.89 -8.16
CA LEU A 105 -11.71 -0.08 -6.98
C LEU A 105 -11.77 1.42 -7.31
N VAL A 106 -10.78 1.92 -8.05
CA VAL A 106 -10.74 3.33 -8.49
C VAL A 106 -11.91 3.64 -9.41
N ARG A 107 -12.23 2.74 -10.36
CA ARG A 107 -13.37 2.90 -11.26
C ARG A 107 -14.70 2.99 -10.51
N VAL A 108 -14.90 2.14 -9.50
CA VAL A 108 -16.11 2.16 -8.65
C VAL A 108 -16.18 3.45 -7.85
N ALA A 109 -15.09 3.87 -7.23
CA ALA A 109 -15.03 5.10 -6.43
C ALA A 109 -15.31 6.36 -7.28
N LEU A 110 -14.71 6.45 -8.47
CA LEU A 110 -14.98 7.53 -9.43
C LEU A 110 -16.45 7.59 -9.84
N LYS A 111 -17.09 6.45 -10.12
CA LYS A 111 -18.51 6.40 -10.52
C LYS A 111 -19.47 6.83 -9.41
N LYS A 112 -19.10 6.61 -8.15
CA LYS A 112 -19.91 6.97 -6.98
C LYS A 112 -19.71 8.42 -6.54
N CYS A 113 -18.63 9.06 -7.00
CA CYS A 113 -18.31 10.43 -6.60
C CYS A 113 -19.35 11.42 -7.14
N SER A 114 -19.84 12.31 -6.28
CA SER A 114 -20.91 13.27 -6.64
C SER A 114 -20.46 14.29 -7.68
N CYS A 115 -19.17 14.61 -7.70
CA CYS A 115 -18.57 15.53 -8.65
C CYS A 115 -17.54 14.82 -9.55
N PRO A 116 -17.59 15.02 -10.88
CA PRO A 116 -16.58 14.46 -11.78
C PRO A 116 -15.18 14.94 -11.39
N LYS A 117 -14.26 14.00 -11.20
CA LYS A 117 -12.84 14.28 -10.91
C LYS A 117 -11.95 13.73 -12.00
N THR A 118 -10.94 14.51 -12.39
CA THR A 118 -9.85 14.05 -13.26
C THR A 118 -8.62 13.82 -12.41
N ILE A 119 -8.26 12.55 -12.20
CA ILE A 119 -7.14 12.13 -11.34
C ILE A 119 -6.18 11.29 -12.17
N ASP A 120 -4.87 11.54 -12.03
CA ASP A 120 -3.81 10.73 -12.60
C ASP A 120 -3.52 9.56 -11.65
N CYS A 121 -3.85 8.34 -12.07
CA CYS A 121 -3.76 7.16 -11.21
C CYS A 121 -2.64 6.23 -11.65
N VAL A 122 -1.83 5.78 -10.69
CA VAL A 122 -0.76 4.79 -10.87
C VAL A 122 -1.00 3.62 -9.92
N PHE A 123 -0.80 2.40 -10.41
CA PHE A 123 -0.98 1.17 -9.66
C PHE A 123 0.37 0.51 -9.40
N GLU A 124 0.73 0.31 -8.13
CA GLU A 124 1.98 -0.33 -7.73
C GLU A 124 1.72 -1.52 -6.80
N TYR A 125 2.54 -2.55 -6.95
CA TYR A 125 2.50 -3.75 -6.12
C TYR A 125 3.90 -4.08 -5.61
N ALA A 126 4.00 -4.39 -4.33
CA ALA A 126 5.25 -4.74 -3.67
C ALA A 126 5.10 -6.00 -2.81
N TRP A 127 6.23 -6.59 -2.43
CA TRP A 127 6.30 -7.71 -1.49
C TRP A 127 7.00 -7.25 -0.21
N GLY A 128 6.45 -7.60 0.96
CA GLY A 128 7.09 -7.26 2.24
C GLY A 128 6.11 -7.10 3.39
N ASP A 129 6.57 -6.46 4.47
CA ASP A 129 5.67 -5.97 5.52
C ASP A 129 4.92 -4.72 5.04
N PRO A 130 3.58 -4.69 5.11
CA PRO A 130 2.82 -3.56 4.59
C PRO A 130 3.15 -2.22 5.25
N GLY A 131 3.40 -2.18 6.57
CA GLY A 131 3.66 -0.93 7.29
C GLY A 131 5.00 -0.32 6.86
N GLU A 132 6.04 -1.15 6.82
CA GLU A 132 7.39 -0.74 6.41
C GLU A 132 7.42 -0.25 4.96
N ILE A 133 6.86 -1.04 4.04
CA ILE A 133 6.85 -0.71 2.61
C ILE A 133 6.04 0.56 2.35
N LEU A 134 4.90 0.78 3.01
CA LEU A 134 4.13 2.02 2.83
C LEU A 134 4.93 3.25 3.28
N CYS A 135 5.64 3.16 4.42
CA CYS A 135 6.51 4.25 4.90
C CYS A 135 7.68 4.50 3.95
N GLU A 136 8.35 3.45 3.48
CA GLU A 136 9.44 3.57 2.51
C GLU A 136 8.95 4.23 1.22
N MET A 137 7.82 3.76 0.69
CA MET A 137 7.29 4.23 -0.59
C MET A 137 6.77 5.66 -0.50
N ALA A 138 6.19 6.06 0.64
CA ALA A 138 5.81 7.44 0.89
C ALA A 138 7.02 8.38 0.77
N ALA A 139 8.14 8.04 1.42
CA ALA A 139 9.37 8.80 1.34
C ALA A 139 9.99 8.78 -0.08
N LYS A 140 10.12 7.58 -0.66
CA LYS A 140 10.77 7.37 -1.97
C LYS A 140 10.05 8.06 -3.12
N LYS A 141 8.72 8.13 -3.08
CA LYS A 141 7.89 8.78 -4.10
C LYS A 141 7.69 10.28 -3.83
N ASN A 142 8.15 10.75 -2.67
CA ASN A 142 7.96 12.10 -2.15
C ASN A 142 6.48 12.49 -2.22
N VAL A 143 5.64 11.70 -1.55
CA VAL A 143 4.18 11.91 -1.52
C VAL A 143 3.82 12.97 -0.48
N ASP A 144 2.74 13.70 -0.73
CA ASP A 144 2.27 14.75 0.19
C ASP A 144 1.45 14.16 1.34
N MET A 145 0.86 12.97 1.14
CA MET A 145 0.17 12.23 2.20
C MET A 145 0.00 10.75 1.88
N LEU A 146 -0.17 9.97 2.94
CA LEU A 146 -0.57 8.57 2.90
C LEU A 146 -2.01 8.42 3.41
N ILE A 147 -2.87 7.77 2.65
CA ILE A 147 -4.25 7.44 3.02
C ILE A 147 -4.38 5.93 3.23
N LEU A 148 -5.03 5.54 4.33
CA LEU A 148 -5.32 4.16 4.67
C LEU A 148 -6.76 4.00 5.12
N GLY A 149 -7.36 2.85 4.81
CA GLY A 149 -8.58 2.41 5.47
C GLY A 149 -8.30 1.99 6.91
N ALA A 150 -9.23 2.25 7.82
CA ALA A 150 -9.21 1.63 9.14
C ALA A 150 -9.65 0.16 9.02
N ASN A 151 -8.69 -0.74 8.89
CA ASN A 151 -8.98 -2.16 8.77
C ASN A 151 -9.17 -2.79 10.16
N GLY A 152 -10.41 -3.20 10.46
CA GLY A 152 -10.75 -3.99 11.63
C GLY A 152 -11.35 -5.32 11.20
N LYS A 153 -10.53 -6.38 11.05
CA LYS A 153 -11.04 -7.76 11.08
C LYS A 153 -11.64 -8.11 12.45
N THR A 154 -11.48 -7.23 13.44
CA THR A 154 -11.99 -7.34 14.79
C THR A 154 -12.83 -6.10 15.09
N TYR A 155 -14.10 -6.11 14.67
CA TYR A 155 -15.11 -5.13 15.08
C TYR A 155 -15.51 -5.40 16.54
N MET A 156 -14.57 -5.25 17.47
CA MET A 156 -14.87 -5.13 18.89
C MET A 156 -14.91 -3.64 19.22
N GLN A 157 -16.01 -3.23 19.83
CA GLN A 157 -16.40 -1.83 20.06
C GLN A 157 -15.29 -1.01 20.72
N GLY A 158 -14.80 0.02 20.03
CA GLY A 158 -13.93 1.06 20.58
C GLY A 158 -12.52 1.12 19.97
N LEU A 159 -12.26 2.16 19.18
CA LEU A 159 -10.93 2.76 18.90
C LEU A 159 -9.79 1.89 18.31
N ILE A 160 -9.95 0.61 18.00
CA ILE A 160 -8.84 -0.20 17.47
C ILE A 160 -8.52 0.21 16.02
N LEU A 161 -7.39 0.90 15.82
CA LEU A 161 -6.76 1.09 14.53
C LEU A 161 -6.11 -0.22 14.08
N GLY A 162 -6.18 -0.56 12.79
CA GLY A 162 -5.49 -1.73 12.24
C GLY A 162 -3.98 -1.62 12.43
N SER A 163 -3.28 -2.76 12.51
CA SER A 163 -1.83 -2.80 12.79
C SER A 163 -1.01 -1.98 11.78
N VAL A 164 -1.34 -2.06 10.49
CA VAL A 164 -0.68 -1.30 9.41
C VAL A 164 -0.92 0.19 9.58
N SER A 165 -2.18 0.62 9.79
CA SER A 165 -2.51 2.03 10.00
C SER A 165 -1.83 2.59 11.25
N ASN A 166 -1.79 1.82 12.34
CA ASN A 166 -1.13 2.22 13.58
C ASN A 166 0.39 2.33 13.39
N TYR A 167 0.99 1.40 12.65
CA TYR A 167 2.40 1.44 12.30
C TYR A 167 2.73 2.70 11.49
N CYS A 168 1.99 2.96 10.40
CA CYS A 168 2.22 4.13 9.56
C CYS A 168 2.00 5.44 10.32
N LEU A 169 0.98 5.53 11.18
CA LEU A 169 0.77 6.71 12.04
C LEU A 169 1.98 7.03 12.95
N SER A 170 2.72 6.00 13.36
CA SER A 170 3.86 6.15 14.28
C SER A 170 5.20 6.37 13.55
N HIS A 171 5.34 5.91 12.32
CA HIS A 171 6.63 5.83 11.62
C HIS A 171 6.69 6.58 10.28
N CYS A 172 5.55 6.90 9.68
CA CYS A 172 5.53 7.56 8.37
C CYS A 172 5.97 9.03 8.51
N ASN A 173 6.82 9.48 7.59
CA ASN A 173 7.36 10.84 7.60
C ASN A 173 6.45 11.86 6.89
N VAL A 174 5.32 11.42 6.32
CA VAL A 174 4.32 12.25 5.66
C VAL A 174 3.01 12.24 6.44
N PRO A 175 2.13 13.24 6.28
CA PRO A 175 0.79 13.21 6.85
C PRO A 175 0.06 11.89 6.53
N VAL A 176 -0.44 11.21 7.57
CA VAL A 176 -1.21 9.96 7.43
C VAL A 176 -2.67 10.22 7.75
N ILE A 177 -3.55 9.93 6.80
CA ILE A 177 -5.00 9.94 7.00
C ILE A 177 -5.49 8.50 7.14
N VAL A 178 -6.13 8.22 8.26
CA VAL A 178 -6.84 6.95 8.45
C VAL A 178 -8.34 7.20 8.38
N ILE A 179 -8.97 6.66 7.34
CA ILE A 179 -10.41 6.82 7.10
C ILE A 179 -11.13 5.66 7.76
N ARG A 180 -11.96 5.98 8.75
CA ARG A 180 -12.94 5.05 9.32
C ARG A 180 -14.21 5.11 8.49
N GLN A 181 -14.85 3.96 8.28
CA GLN A 181 -16.21 3.96 7.75
C GLN A 181 -17.13 4.62 8.80
N PRO A 182 -17.87 5.68 8.45
CA PRO A 182 -18.99 6.11 9.28
C PRO A 182 -19.99 4.94 9.38
N GLN A 183 -20.51 4.73 10.58
CA GLN A 183 -21.58 3.74 10.83
C GLN A 183 -22.90 4.21 10.24
#